data_AF-A0A8J8NRX3-F1
#
_entry.id   AF-A0A8J8NRX3-F1
#
_cell.length_a   1.000
_cell.length_b   1.000
_cell.length_c   1.000
_cell.angle_alpha   90.00
_cell.angle_beta   90.00
_cell.angle_gamma   90.00
#
_symmetry.space_group_name_H-M   'P 1'
#
loop_
_entity.id
_entity.type
_entity.pdbx_description
1 polymer ?
#
loop_
_entity_poly.entity_id
_entity_poly.type
_entity_poly.pdbx_seq_one_letter_code
_entity_poly.pdbx_strand_id
1 'polypeptide(L)'
;MALRKSQNAPLFISQFGNCLNSVECIEEINSVIDSCETNVCNGWSYMGYKSFGGLAVGLYGVDGGLEGDKVKALQRPWVKAVQGMLTQTKFKRNLTVFQASWIVDTTIQGKTEVYINWETYYKKGAQIQLNIDGQQVYNGFSIDVVLKKNHILIHITSSAFNGKEAFLLIVPPNYKI
;
A
#
# COMPACT_ATOMS: atom_id res chain seq x y z
N MET A 1 -18.50 3.04 9.24
CA MET A 1 -19.01 1.81 8.61
C MET A 1 -18.32 0.62 9.28
N ALA A 2 -19.03 -0.15 10.09
CA ALA A 2 -18.45 -1.33 10.76
C ALA A 2 -18.56 -2.53 9.82
N LEU A 3 -17.44 -3.02 9.31
CA LEU A 3 -17.37 -4.21 8.47
C LEU A 3 -17.61 -5.45 9.37
N ARG A 4 -18.59 -6.29 9.04
CA ARG A 4 -18.92 -7.48 9.84
C ARG A 4 -17.78 -8.51 9.73
N LYS A 5 -17.14 -8.82 10.86
CA LYS A 5 -16.12 -9.88 11.04
C LYS A 5 -16.63 -11.33 10.87
N SER A 6 -17.87 -11.55 10.43
CA SER A 6 -18.57 -12.83 10.67
C SER A 6 -18.44 -13.89 9.58
N GLN A 7 -17.61 -13.69 8.56
CA GLN A 7 -17.35 -14.72 7.55
C GLN A 7 -15.85 -14.75 7.31
N ASN A 8 -15.24 -15.93 7.41
CA ASN A 8 -13.83 -16.18 7.14
C ASN A 8 -13.53 -16.03 5.65
N ALA A 9 -13.92 -14.89 5.08
CA ALA A 9 -13.95 -14.58 3.67
C ALA A 9 -13.17 -13.28 3.46
N PRO A 10 -12.32 -13.22 2.41
CA PRO A 10 -11.71 -12.00 1.93
C PRO A 10 -12.69 -10.82 1.80
N LEU A 11 -12.29 -9.65 2.28
CA LEU A 11 -13.00 -8.40 2.00
C LEU A 11 -12.38 -7.70 0.79
N PHE A 12 -13.20 -7.37 -0.19
CA PHE A 12 -12.83 -6.53 -1.33
C PHE A 12 -13.88 -5.43 -1.54
N ILE A 13 -13.45 -4.17 -1.61
CA ILE A 13 -14.35 -3.04 -1.88
C ILE A 13 -14.46 -2.84 -3.39
N SER A 14 -15.56 -3.27 -4.00
CA SER A 14 -15.69 -3.26 -5.47
C SER A 14 -15.85 -1.87 -6.09
N GLN A 15 -16.27 -0.85 -5.31
CA GLN A 15 -16.48 0.50 -5.81
C GLN A 15 -16.48 1.55 -4.67
N PHE A 16 -15.92 2.73 -4.97
CA PHE A 16 -16.03 3.96 -4.17
C PHE A 16 -15.56 5.16 -5.03
N GLY A 17 -15.78 6.41 -4.57
CA GLY A 17 -15.10 7.57 -5.13
C GLY A 17 -15.72 8.16 -6.41
N ASN A 18 -16.99 7.87 -6.70
CA ASN A 18 -17.78 8.50 -7.76
C ASN A 18 -18.19 9.94 -7.36
N CYS A 19 -17.20 10.81 -7.18
CA CYS A 19 -17.35 12.17 -6.67
C CYS A 19 -16.60 13.19 -7.56
N LEU A 20 -16.93 14.47 -7.46
CA LEU A 20 -16.24 15.53 -8.21
C LEU A 20 -14.83 15.79 -7.66
N ASN A 21 -13.95 16.46 -8.41
CA ASN A 21 -12.63 16.82 -7.88
C ASN A 21 -12.75 17.95 -6.83
N SER A 22 -13.02 17.57 -5.58
CA SER A 22 -13.16 18.45 -4.43
C SER A 22 -12.45 17.89 -3.20
N VAL A 23 -12.24 18.72 -2.18
CA VAL A 23 -11.60 18.30 -0.93
C VAL A 23 -12.38 17.15 -0.28
N GLU A 24 -13.70 17.23 -0.28
CA GLU A 24 -14.60 16.23 0.29
C GLU A 24 -14.47 14.87 -0.43
N CYS A 25 -14.32 14.89 -1.76
CA CYS A 25 -14.09 13.66 -2.54
C CYS A 25 -12.74 13.02 -2.20
N ILE A 26 -11.70 13.84 -2.05
CA ILE A 26 -10.39 13.36 -1.61
C ILE A 26 -10.48 12.78 -0.20
N GLU A 27 -11.20 13.42 0.71
CA GLU A 27 -11.44 12.89 2.06
C GLU A 27 -12.21 11.56 2.05
N GLU A 28 -13.23 11.41 1.20
CA GLU A 28 -13.93 10.14 0.99
C GLU A 28 -12.96 9.04 0.54
N ILE A 29 -12.18 9.30 -0.52
CA ILE A 29 -11.18 8.35 -1.05
C ILE A 29 -10.23 7.90 0.06
N ASN A 30 -9.69 8.87 0.82
CA ASN A 30 -8.75 8.54 1.90
C ASN A 30 -9.44 7.78 3.03
N SER A 31 -10.66 8.13 3.40
CA SER A 31 -11.42 7.47 4.48
C SER A 31 -11.70 6.00 4.14
N VAL A 32 -12.08 5.70 2.90
CA VAL A 32 -12.31 4.32 2.44
C VAL A 32 -11.00 3.53 2.45
N ILE A 33 -9.93 4.08 1.88
CA ILE A 33 -8.63 3.39 1.81
C ILE A 33 -8.06 3.19 3.22
N ASP A 34 -8.11 4.20 4.08
CA ASP A 34 -7.62 4.11 5.47
C ASP A 34 -8.43 3.09 6.28
N SER A 35 -9.74 3.00 6.04
CA SER A 35 -10.58 1.95 6.62
C SER A 35 -10.17 0.58 6.11
N CYS A 36 -9.83 0.46 4.82
CA CYS A 36 -9.39 -0.79 4.23
C CYS A 36 -8.03 -1.25 4.77
N GLU A 37 -7.07 -0.32 4.90
CA GLU A 37 -5.76 -0.54 5.50
C GLU A 37 -5.91 -1.01 6.96
N THR A 38 -6.74 -0.32 7.75
CA THR A 38 -7.00 -0.64 9.16
C THR A 38 -7.63 -2.03 9.35
N ASN A 39 -8.48 -2.45 8.42
CA ASN A 39 -9.18 -3.75 8.49
C ASN A 39 -8.51 -4.84 7.63
N VAL A 40 -7.35 -4.56 7.03
CA VAL A 40 -6.60 -5.48 6.15
C VAL A 40 -7.50 -6.08 5.07
N CYS A 41 -8.16 -5.23 4.27
CA CYS A 41 -8.84 -5.69 3.07
C CYS A 41 -7.87 -6.35 2.08
N ASN A 42 -8.40 -7.24 1.23
CA ASN A 42 -7.67 -7.81 0.10
C ASN A 42 -7.56 -6.83 -1.08
N GLY A 43 -8.34 -5.75 -1.07
CA GLY A 43 -8.21 -4.67 -2.06
C GLY A 43 -9.45 -3.82 -2.18
N TRP A 44 -9.37 -2.88 -3.12
CA TRP A 44 -10.45 -1.98 -3.48
C TRP A 44 -10.36 -1.62 -4.96
N SER A 45 -11.46 -1.14 -5.52
CA SER A 45 -11.53 -0.63 -6.89
C SER A 45 -12.20 0.74 -6.88
N TYR A 46 -11.49 1.74 -7.40
CA TYR A 46 -12.02 3.09 -7.57
C TYR A 46 -13.01 3.12 -8.73
N MET A 47 -14.19 3.71 -8.51
CA MET A 47 -15.21 3.85 -9.55
C MET A 47 -14.90 5.07 -10.41
N GLY A 48 -14.90 4.86 -11.73
CA GLY A 48 -14.76 5.93 -12.71
C GLY A 48 -13.33 6.10 -13.21
N TYR A 49 -12.78 5.10 -13.92
CA TYR A 49 -11.56 5.33 -14.68
C TYR A 49 -11.75 6.46 -15.69
N LYS A 50 -12.86 6.45 -16.43
CA LYS A 50 -13.28 7.50 -17.37
C LYS A 50 -14.61 8.10 -16.94
N SER A 51 -14.76 9.40 -17.14
CA SER A 51 -16.06 10.08 -16.98
C SER A 51 -17.10 9.62 -18.01
N PHE A 52 -18.34 9.50 -17.58
CA PHE A 52 -19.49 9.19 -18.43
C PHE A 52 -20.48 10.35 -18.41
N GLY A 53 -21.02 10.74 -19.57
CA GLY A 53 -22.12 11.70 -19.66
C GLY A 53 -21.78 13.16 -19.30
N GLY A 54 -20.53 13.60 -19.45
CA GLY A 54 -20.13 15.00 -19.23
C GLY A 54 -19.91 15.41 -17.77
N LEU A 55 -20.07 14.49 -16.81
CA LEU A 55 -19.74 14.73 -15.41
C LEU A 55 -18.28 14.33 -15.12
N ALA A 56 -17.48 15.22 -14.53
CA ALA A 56 -16.07 14.99 -14.14
C ALA A 56 -15.91 14.12 -12.88
N VAL A 57 -16.63 12.99 -12.81
CA VAL A 57 -16.63 12.09 -11.65
C VAL A 57 -15.50 11.07 -11.67
N GLY A 58 -14.88 10.82 -12.83
CA GLY A 58 -13.77 9.88 -12.95
C GLY A 58 -12.39 10.46 -12.63
N LEU A 59 -11.33 9.74 -13.05
CA LEU A 59 -9.94 10.20 -12.97
C LEU A 59 -9.55 11.22 -14.04
N TYR A 60 -10.37 11.35 -15.07
CA TYR A 60 -10.18 12.34 -16.12
C TYR A 60 -11.32 13.35 -16.10
N GLY A 61 -10.97 14.62 -16.19
CA GLY A 61 -11.90 15.73 -16.35
C GLY A 61 -12.62 15.70 -17.69
N VAL A 62 -13.53 16.65 -17.88
CA VAL A 62 -14.28 16.81 -19.15
C VAL A 62 -13.38 17.16 -20.34
N ASP A 63 -12.23 17.76 -20.07
CA ASP A 63 -11.18 18.10 -21.04
C ASP A 63 -10.23 16.91 -21.34
N GLY A 64 -10.42 15.77 -20.68
CA GLY A 64 -9.54 14.60 -20.78
C GLY A 64 -8.24 14.73 -19.99
N GLY A 65 -8.06 15.79 -19.20
CA GLY A 65 -6.93 15.95 -18.28
C GLY A 65 -7.06 15.07 -17.04
N LEU A 66 -5.95 14.64 -16.45
CA LEU A 66 -5.96 13.87 -15.20
C LEU A 66 -6.31 14.75 -14.00
N GLU A 67 -7.24 14.30 -13.18
CA GLU A 67 -7.58 14.93 -11.90
C GLU A 67 -6.50 14.64 -10.86
N GLY A 68 -5.46 15.49 -10.84
CA GLY A 68 -4.21 15.23 -10.13
C GLY A 68 -4.35 14.90 -8.64
N ASP A 69 -5.29 15.53 -7.93
CA ASP A 69 -5.50 15.27 -6.51
C ASP A 69 -6.12 13.90 -6.24
N LYS A 70 -7.06 13.46 -7.09
CA LYS A 70 -7.63 12.10 -7.02
C LYS A 70 -6.56 11.06 -7.33
N VAL A 71 -5.79 11.28 -8.40
CA VAL A 71 -4.67 10.42 -8.78
C VAL A 71 -3.66 10.30 -7.64
N LYS A 72 -3.27 11.43 -7.04
CA LYS A 72 -2.38 11.46 -5.89
C LYS A 72 -2.95 10.66 -4.73
N ALA A 73 -4.23 10.81 -4.41
CA ALA A 73 -4.88 10.06 -3.32
C ALA A 73 -4.90 8.54 -3.53
N LEU A 74 -4.93 8.06 -4.79
CA LEU A 74 -4.96 6.64 -5.14
C LEU A 74 -3.55 6.03 -5.33
N GLN A 75 -2.53 6.83 -5.64
CA GLN A 75 -1.16 6.40 -5.95
C GLN A 75 -0.30 6.04 -4.73
N ARG A 76 -0.93 5.50 -3.68
CA ARG A 76 -0.29 5.20 -2.39
C ARG A 76 0.64 3.98 -2.48
N PRO A 77 1.65 3.87 -1.61
CA PRO A 77 2.35 2.61 -1.42
C PRO A 77 1.41 1.52 -0.87
N TRP A 78 1.59 0.28 -1.30
CA TRP A 78 0.77 -0.86 -0.84
C TRP A 78 1.48 -2.20 -1.05
N VAL A 79 1.06 -3.22 -0.29
CA VAL A 79 1.57 -4.60 -0.42
C VAL A 79 0.82 -5.32 -1.54
N LYS A 80 1.50 -5.61 -2.65
CA LYS A 80 0.95 -6.33 -3.81
C LYS A 80 0.83 -7.82 -3.57
N ALA A 81 1.85 -8.39 -2.94
CA ALA A 81 1.95 -9.79 -2.59
C ALA A 81 2.79 -9.92 -1.33
N VAL A 82 2.57 -10.98 -0.56
CA VAL A 82 3.31 -11.24 0.68
C VAL A 82 3.74 -12.70 0.76
N GLN A 83 4.97 -12.93 1.20
CA GLN A 83 5.49 -14.25 1.54
C GLN A 83 4.98 -14.67 2.93
N GLY A 84 3.68 -14.99 3.00
CA GLY A 84 3.00 -15.43 4.22
C GLY A 84 1.64 -14.77 4.41
N MET A 85 1.38 -14.21 5.60
CA MET A 85 0.09 -13.62 5.94
C MET A 85 0.23 -12.17 6.38
N LEU A 86 -0.34 -11.24 5.61
CA LEU A 86 -0.37 -9.82 5.95
C LEU A 86 -1.17 -9.60 7.23
N THR A 87 -0.57 -8.97 8.23
CA THR A 87 -1.22 -8.65 9.52
C THR A 87 -1.55 -7.17 9.63
N GLN A 88 -0.79 -6.30 8.95
CA GLN A 88 -1.01 -4.86 8.96
C GLN A 88 -0.50 -4.21 7.68
N THR A 89 -1.19 -3.16 7.23
CA THR A 89 -0.68 -2.19 6.26
C THR A 89 -1.20 -0.80 6.66
N LYS A 90 -0.37 0.24 6.56
CA LYS A 90 -0.79 1.61 6.82
C LYS A 90 0.08 2.60 6.06
N PHE A 91 -0.56 3.56 5.39
CA PHE A 91 0.13 4.72 4.83
C PHE A 91 -0.32 6.01 5.51
N LYS A 92 0.62 6.77 6.07
CA LYS A 92 0.39 8.10 6.63
C LYS A 92 0.82 9.15 5.59
N ARG A 93 -0.14 9.58 4.77
CA ARG A 93 0.10 10.50 3.63
C ARG A 93 0.81 11.79 4.02
N ASN A 94 0.42 12.41 5.13
CA ASN A 94 1.00 13.67 5.61
C ASN A 94 2.49 13.54 6.00
N LEU A 95 2.89 12.37 6.49
CA LEU A 95 4.28 12.07 6.85
C LEU A 95 5.03 11.35 5.74
N THR A 96 4.32 10.89 4.72
CA THR A 96 4.84 10.00 3.68
C THR A 96 5.51 8.75 4.27
N VAL A 97 4.88 8.19 5.31
CA VAL A 97 5.35 7.00 6.02
C VAL A 97 4.47 5.82 5.65
N PHE A 98 5.07 4.76 5.14
CA PHE A 98 4.40 3.49 4.89
C PHE A 98 4.94 2.43 5.85
N GLN A 99 4.04 1.62 6.40
CA GLN A 99 4.37 0.48 7.24
C GLN A 99 3.55 -0.73 6.83
N ALA A 100 4.16 -1.91 6.89
CA ALA A 100 3.48 -3.17 6.68
C ALA A 100 4.07 -4.25 7.60
N SER A 101 3.20 -5.13 8.10
CA SER A 101 3.60 -6.28 8.92
C SER A 101 3.00 -7.56 8.36
N TRP A 102 3.74 -8.66 8.43
CA TRP A 102 3.24 -9.97 8.04
C TRP A 102 3.92 -11.10 8.80
N ILE A 103 3.19 -12.20 8.98
CA ILE A 103 3.77 -13.46 9.45
C ILE A 103 4.43 -14.14 8.26
N VAL A 104 5.72 -14.45 8.40
CA VAL A 104 6.55 -15.04 7.35
C VAL A 104 6.23 -16.52 7.16
N ASP A 105 6.10 -16.96 5.91
CA ASP A 105 6.04 -18.38 5.54
C ASP A 105 7.14 -18.71 4.53
N THR A 106 8.21 -19.34 5.01
CA THR A 106 9.38 -19.70 4.20
C THR A 106 9.15 -20.87 3.25
N THR A 107 8.00 -21.55 3.34
CA THR A 107 7.62 -22.57 2.34
C THR A 107 7.17 -21.93 1.02
N ILE A 108 6.69 -20.69 1.09
CA ILE A 108 6.30 -19.88 -0.07
C ILE A 108 7.57 -19.39 -0.79
N GLN A 109 7.75 -19.81 -2.04
CA GLN A 109 8.87 -19.39 -2.90
C GLN A 109 8.69 -17.99 -3.51
N GLY A 110 7.47 -17.44 -3.42
CA GLY A 110 7.15 -16.10 -3.90
C GLY A 110 7.74 -15.02 -3.01
N LYS A 111 8.10 -13.88 -3.61
CA LYS A 111 8.60 -12.70 -2.88
C LYS A 111 7.44 -11.87 -2.34
N THR A 112 7.62 -11.25 -1.18
CA THR A 112 6.82 -10.09 -0.81
C THR A 112 7.11 -8.97 -1.81
N GLU A 113 6.08 -8.36 -2.36
CA GLU A 113 6.16 -7.26 -3.32
C GLU A 113 5.40 -6.05 -2.76
N VAL A 114 6.09 -4.92 -2.64
CA VAL A 114 5.50 -3.66 -2.20
C VAL A 114 5.63 -2.64 -3.32
N TYR A 115 4.50 -2.06 -3.74
CA TYR A 115 4.49 -0.92 -4.65
C TYR A 115 4.82 0.36 -3.89
N ILE A 116 5.61 1.22 -4.51
CA ILE A 116 5.98 2.54 -4.01
C ILE A 116 5.99 3.54 -5.14
N ASN A 117 5.42 4.73 -4.91
CA ASN A 117 5.45 5.80 -5.90
C ASN A 117 6.57 6.80 -5.59
N TRP A 118 7.72 6.62 -6.26
CA TRP A 118 8.87 7.53 -6.14
C TRP A 118 8.56 8.94 -6.65
N GLU A 119 7.77 9.05 -7.71
CA GLU A 119 7.47 10.33 -8.35
C GLU A 119 6.50 11.17 -7.53
N THR A 120 5.60 10.57 -6.76
CA THR A 120 4.59 11.31 -5.98
C THR A 120 5.01 11.51 -4.54
N TYR A 121 5.50 10.46 -3.88
CA TYR A 121 5.70 10.44 -2.43
C TYR A 121 7.19 10.45 -2.03
N TYR A 122 8.04 9.79 -2.79
CA TYR A 122 9.46 9.59 -2.41
C TYR A 122 10.44 10.22 -3.41
N LYS A 123 10.14 11.45 -3.89
CA LYS A 123 10.93 12.14 -4.94
C LYS A 123 12.40 12.30 -4.61
N LYS A 124 12.73 12.40 -3.31
CA LYS A 124 14.09 12.56 -2.80
C LYS A 124 14.72 11.23 -2.37
N GLY A 125 14.08 10.11 -2.67
CA GLY A 125 14.42 8.78 -2.16
C GLY A 125 13.60 8.39 -0.93
N ALA A 126 13.93 7.25 -0.35
CA ALA A 126 13.33 6.72 0.87
C ALA A 126 14.38 5.99 1.71
N GLN A 127 14.19 5.97 3.03
CA GLN A 127 14.84 5.00 3.91
C GLN A 127 13.91 3.80 4.06
N ILE A 128 14.47 2.59 3.97
CA ILE A 128 13.73 1.34 4.09
C ILE A 128 14.34 0.55 5.25
N GLN A 129 13.51 0.12 6.19
CA GLN A 129 13.90 -0.74 7.30
C GLN A 129 13.03 -2.00 7.31
N LEU A 130 13.68 -3.15 7.46
CA LEU A 130 13.02 -4.43 7.68
C LEU A 130 13.51 -4.99 9.01
N ASN A 131 12.58 -5.24 9.92
CA ASN A 131 12.82 -5.93 11.19
C ASN A 131 12.07 -7.26 11.17
N ILE A 132 12.68 -8.33 11.65
CA ILE A 132 12.01 -9.62 11.85
C ILE A 132 12.27 -10.04 13.29
N ASP A 133 11.20 -10.26 14.06
CA ASP A 133 11.29 -10.64 15.49
C ASP A 133 12.15 -9.65 16.32
N GLY A 134 12.04 -8.35 16.03
CA GLY A 134 12.82 -7.29 16.68
C GLY A 134 14.28 -7.20 16.26
N GLN A 135 14.75 -8.11 15.38
CA GLN A 135 16.10 -8.04 14.82
C GLN A 135 16.07 -7.25 13.53
N GLN A 136 16.88 -6.19 13.47
CA GLN A 136 17.04 -5.44 12.25
C GLN A 136 17.83 -6.25 11.24
N VAL A 137 17.22 -6.46 10.08
CA VAL A 137 17.78 -7.31 9.05
C VAL A 137 18.61 -6.43 8.11
N TYR A 138 19.89 -6.28 8.44
CA TYR A 138 20.88 -5.66 7.55
C TYR A 138 21.50 -6.73 6.65
N ASN A 139 21.83 -6.36 5.41
CA ASN A 139 22.67 -7.11 4.44
C ASN A 139 23.16 -8.48 4.95
N GLY A 140 22.54 -9.58 4.50
CA GLY A 140 22.92 -10.92 4.96
C GLY A 140 21.89 -12.02 4.75
N PHE A 141 20.65 -11.66 4.43
CA PHE A 141 19.67 -12.57 3.87
C PHE A 141 19.52 -12.21 2.40
N SER A 142 19.15 -13.16 1.54
CA SER A 142 18.91 -12.95 0.10
C SER A 142 17.66 -12.10 -0.15
N ILE A 143 17.55 -10.97 0.52
CA ILE A 143 16.63 -9.90 0.22
C ILE A 143 17.17 -9.27 -1.07
N ASP A 144 16.74 -9.81 -2.20
CA ASP A 144 16.85 -9.08 -3.46
C ASP A 144 15.89 -7.89 -3.38
N VAL A 145 16.30 -6.80 -2.72
CA VAL A 145 15.65 -5.50 -2.89
C VAL A 145 15.97 -5.03 -4.30
N VAL A 146 15.31 -5.63 -5.29
CA VAL A 146 15.36 -5.11 -6.64
C VAL A 146 14.38 -3.96 -6.66
N LEU A 147 14.92 -2.75 -6.65
CA LEU A 147 14.17 -1.55 -7.00
C LEU A 147 13.84 -1.61 -8.49
N LYS A 148 12.80 -2.37 -8.84
CA LYS A 148 12.29 -2.40 -10.22
C LYS A 148 11.31 -1.26 -10.38
N LYS A 149 11.80 -0.11 -10.83
CA LYS A 149 10.99 1.10 -11.02
C LYS A 149 10.29 1.48 -9.71
N ASN A 150 9.03 1.06 -9.52
CA ASN A 150 8.15 1.40 -8.40
C ASN A 150 7.89 0.22 -7.43
N HIS A 151 8.81 -0.74 -7.32
CA HIS A 151 8.59 -1.96 -6.54
C HIS A 151 9.78 -2.28 -5.62
N ILE A 152 9.47 -2.72 -4.41
CA ILE A 152 10.40 -3.31 -3.44
C ILE A 152 10.07 -4.79 -3.36
N LEU A 153 11.06 -5.64 -3.61
CA LEU A 153 10.93 -7.09 -3.52
C LEU A 153 11.69 -7.59 -2.28
N ILE A 154 11.06 -8.47 -1.50
CA ILE A 154 11.65 -9.03 -0.28
C ILE A 154 11.45 -10.54 -0.33
N HIS A 155 12.54 -11.29 -0.19
CA HIS A 155 12.51 -12.75 -0.12
C HIS A 155 13.24 -13.19 1.15
N ILE A 156 12.51 -13.85 2.05
CA ILE A 156 13.03 -14.35 3.31
C ILE A 156 13.27 -15.85 3.13
N THR A 157 14.55 -16.23 3.06
CA THR A 157 14.96 -17.61 2.76
C THR A 157 15.34 -18.41 4.00
N SER A 158 15.66 -17.74 5.12
CA SER A 158 16.02 -18.40 6.37
C SER A 158 14.78 -18.97 7.05
N SER A 159 14.72 -20.29 7.19
CA SER A 159 13.66 -20.99 7.91
C SER A 159 13.58 -20.62 9.39
N ALA A 160 14.65 -20.04 9.98
CA ALA A 160 14.63 -19.51 11.35
C ALA A 160 13.61 -18.36 11.54
N PHE A 161 13.22 -17.70 10.45
CA PHE A 161 12.20 -16.65 10.47
C PHE A 161 10.79 -17.16 10.15
N ASN A 162 10.61 -18.45 9.90
CA ASN A 162 9.29 -19.01 9.63
C ASN A 162 8.35 -18.81 10.82
N GLY A 163 7.15 -18.30 10.57
CA GLY A 163 6.16 -17.97 11.60
C GLY A 163 6.48 -16.71 12.42
N LYS A 164 7.58 -16.01 12.13
CA LYS A 164 7.93 -14.74 12.79
C LYS A 164 7.26 -13.57 12.09
N GLU A 165 7.02 -12.51 12.84
CA GLU A 165 6.52 -11.26 12.27
C GLU A 165 7.67 -10.48 11.65
N ALA A 166 7.51 -10.14 10.38
CA ALA A 166 8.30 -9.17 9.66
C ALA A 166 7.59 -7.82 9.66
N PHE A 167 8.34 -6.75 9.91
CA PHE A 167 7.89 -5.36 9.93
C PHE A 167 8.72 -4.54 8.96
N LEU A 168 8.07 -4.01 7.92
CA LEU A 168 8.65 -3.11 6.94
C LEU A 168 8.22 -1.67 7.24
N LEU A 169 9.20 -0.78 7.29
CA LEU A 169 9.01 0.66 7.42
C LEU A 169 9.68 1.38 6.25
N ILE A 170 8.94 2.27 5.59
CA ILE A 170 9.43 3.12 4.51
C ILE A 170 9.14 4.57 4.86
N VAL A 171 10.18 5.39 4.95
CA VAL A 171 10.09 6.79 5.35
C VAL A 171 10.88 7.70 4.41
N PRO A 172 10.57 9.02 4.36
CA PRO A 172 11.38 9.98 3.62
C PRO A 172 12.82 10.07 4.18
N PRO A 173 13.81 10.55 3.41
CA PRO A 173 15.22 10.59 3.81
C PRO A 173 15.51 11.42 5.07
N ASN A 174 14.65 12.39 5.40
CA ASN A 174 14.83 13.29 6.54
C ASN A 174 13.95 12.91 7.74
N TYR A 175 13.24 11.78 7.67
CA TYR A 175 12.39 11.34 8.76
C TYR A 175 13.26 10.79 9.90
N LYS A 176 13.04 11.27 11.12
CA LYS A 176 13.70 10.75 12.32
C LYS A 176 12.93 9.52 12.79
N ILE A 177 13.60 8.37 12.72
CA ILE A 177 13.09 7.08 13.16
C ILE A 177 13.29 6.96 14.67
#